data_AF-A0A1C6AG96-F1
#
_entry.id   AF-A0A1C6AG96-F1
#
_cell.length_a   1.000
_cell.length_b   1.000
_cell.length_c   1.000
_cell.angle_alpha   90.00
_cell.angle_beta   90.00
_cell.angle_gamma   90.00
#
_symmetry.space_group_name_H-M   'P 1'
#
loop_
_entity.id
_entity.type
_entity.pdbx_description
1 polymer ?
#
loop_
_entity_poly.entity_id
_entity_poly.type
_entity_poly.pdbx_seq_one_letter_code
_entity_poly.pdbx_strand_id
1 'polypeptide(L)' 'MYKFERYRQLGPANFNQPVGFKMDPENRWVKKSETIPWDTIEEKYAKLFPSKTGMPEKPLRMALGSLLIQKNGSQP' A
#
# COMPACT_ATOMS: atom_id res chain seq x y z
N MET A 1 17.67 -4.35 4.42
CA MET A 1 16.87 -5.43 5.06
C MET A 1 15.40 -5.23 4.74
N TYR A 2 14.70 -6.21 4.18
CA TYR A 2 13.24 -6.13 4.01
C TYR A 2 12.49 -6.71 5.21
N LYS A 3 11.43 -6.06 5.65
CA LYS A 3 10.54 -6.55 6.72
C LYS A 3 9.11 -6.62 6.18
N PHE A 4 8.51 -7.81 6.26
CA PHE A 4 7.10 -7.98 5.89
C PHE A 4 6.20 -7.35 6.95
N GLU A 5 5.47 -6.31 6.59
CA GLU A 5 4.48 -5.69 7.45
C GLU A 5 3.10 -6.30 7.20
N ARG A 6 2.92 -7.55 7.63
CA ARG A 6 1.67 -8.31 7.40
C ARG A 6 0.48 -7.84 8.24
N TYR A 7 0.66 -6.96 9.23
CA TYR A 7 -0.32 -6.73 10.30
C TYR A 7 -0.72 -5.27 10.55
N ARG A 8 -0.42 -4.32 9.67
CA ARG A 8 -0.61 -2.89 10.00
C ARG A 8 -1.57 -2.08 9.14
N GLN A 9 -2.02 -2.59 7.99
CA GLN A 9 -2.94 -1.79 7.18
C GLN A 9 -4.39 -2.13 7.50
N LEU A 10 -5.06 -1.19 8.18
CA LEU A 10 -6.50 -1.21 8.35
C LEU A 10 -7.17 -1.18 6.96
N GLY A 11 -8.18 -2.02 6.78
CA GLY A 11 -9.07 -1.91 5.63
C GLY A 11 -9.82 -0.56 5.66
N PRO A 12 -10.28 -0.05 4.51
CA PRO A 12 -10.97 1.24 4.43
C PRO A 12 -12.19 1.34 5.36
N ALA A 13 -12.90 0.22 5.59
CA ALA A 13 -14.02 0.15 6.53
C ALA A 13 -13.61 0.10 8.01
N ASN A 14 -12.35 -0.22 8.31
CA ASN A 14 -11.84 -0.39 9.69
C ASN A 14 -11.19 0.88 10.24
N PHE A 15 -11.23 1.99 9.50
CA PHE A 15 -10.83 3.29 10.03
C PHE A 15 -11.93 3.82 10.96
N ASN A 16 -11.56 4.25 12.17
CA ASN A 16 -12.46 4.95 13.09
C ASN A 16 -12.79 6.33 12.53
N GLN A 17 -13.80 6.39 11.66
CA GLN A 17 -14.23 7.60 10.98
C GLN A 17 -15.20 8.41 11.86
N PRO A 18 -15.11 9.76 11.87
CA PRO A 18 -16.07 10.59 12.57
C PRO A 18 -17.47 10.46 11.95
N VAL A 19 -18.49 10.68 12.77
CA VAL A 19 -19.90 10.54 12.37
C VAL A 19 -20.20 11.42 11.15
N GLY A 20 -20.69 10.81 10.07
CA GLY A 20 -21.02 11.49 8.82
C GLY A 20 -19.95 11.42 7.72
N PHE A 21 -18.74 10.94 8.04
CA PHE A 21 -17.66 10.78 7.06
C PHE A 21 -17.48 9.30 6.72
N LYS A 22 -18.37 8.73 5.89
CA LYS A 22 -18.21 7.35 5.42
C LYS A 22 -17.33 7.32 4.17
N MET A 23 -16.27 6.53 4.17
CA MET A 23 -15.53 6.25 2.94
C MET A 23 -16.45 5.62 1.91
N ASP A 24 -16.41 6.16 0.69
CA ASP A 24 -17.16 5.62 -0.45
C ASP A 24 -16.50 4.29 -0.90
N PRO A 25 -17.20 3.14 -0.76
CA PRO A 25 -16.68 1.85 -1.24
C PRO A 25 -16.52 1.83 -2.76
N GLU A 26 -17.21 2.70 -3.50
CA GLU A 26 -17.11 2.83 -4.95
C GLU A 26 -15.92 3.69 -5.40
N ASN A 27 -15.14 4.22 -4.46
CA ASN A 27 -13.97 5.01 -4.78
C ASN A 27 -13.00 4.21 -5.68
N ARG A 28 -12.63 4.80 -6.82
CA ARG A 28 -11.73 4.20 -7.82
C ARG A 28 -10.44 3.65 -7.21
N TRP A 29 -9.90 4.30 -6.19
CA TRP A 29 -8.67 3.88 -5.51
C TRP A 29 -8.90 2.67 -4.60
N VAL A 30 -10.05 2.60 -3.91
CA VAL A 30 -10.44 1.46 -3.08
C VAL A 30 -10.57 0.22 -3.95
N LYS A 31 -11.36 0.28 -5.02
CA LYS A 31 -11.52 -0.83 -5.99
C LYS A 31 -10.21 -1.28 -6.62
N LYS A 32 -9.37 -0.33 -7.05
CA LYS A 32 -8.03 -0.64 -7.58
C LYS A 32 -7.16 -1.33 -6.55
N SER A 33 -7.19 -0.89 -5.29
CA SER A 33 -6.41 -1.50 -4.23
C SER A 33 -6.81 -2.94 -3.94
N GLU A 34 -8.09 -3.29 -4.07
CA GLU A 34 -8.58 -4.66 -3.88
C GLU A 34 -8.18 -5.61 -5.02
N THR A 35 -7.96 -5.07 -6.22
CA THR A 35 -7.63 -5.87 -7.41
C THR A 35 -6.12 -6.17 -7.51
N ILE A 36 -5.27 -5.40 -6.82
CA ILE A 36 -3.81 -5.57 -6.91
C ILE A 36 -3.38 -6.80 -6.08
N PRO A 37 -2.65 -7.77 -6.66
CA PRO A 37 -2.14 -8.94 -5.94
C PRO A 37 -0.92 -8.54 -5.09
N TRP A 38 -1.17 -7.86 -3.96
CA TRP A 38 -0.15 -7.28 -3.10
C TRP A 38 0.89 -8.28 -2.63
N ASP A 39 0.47 -9.46 -2.18
CA ASP A 39 1.36 -10.47 -1.59
C ASP A 39 2.39 -10.97 -2.61
N THR A 40 1.94 -11.28 -3.83
CA THR A 40 2.83 -11.75 -4.91
C THR A 40 3.84 -10.69 -5.34
N ILE A 41 3.45 -9.42 -5.34
CA ILE A 41 4.36 -8.31 -5.68
C ILE A 41 5.33 -8.07 -4.51
N GLU A 42 4.86 -8.19 -3.26
CA GLU A 42 5.68 -8.02 -2.07
C GLU A 42 6.78 -9.07 -1.99
N GLU A 43 6.48 -10.33 -2.31
CA GLU A 43 7.50 -11.38 -2.39
C GLU A 43 8.59 -11.06 -3.40
N LYS A 44 8.22 -10.52 -4.57
CA LYS A 44 9.20 -10.11 -5.59
C LYS A 44 10.01 -8.90 -5.13
N TYR A 45 9.36 -7.94 -4.47
CA TYR A 45 10.01 -6.74 -3.95
C TYR A 45 11.00 -7.08 -2.84
N ALA A 46 10.63 -7.97 -1.92
CA ALA A 46 11.50 -8.45 -0.84
C ALA A 46 12.79 -9.11 -1.36
N LYS A 47 12.70 -9.84 -2.48
CA LYS A 47 13.86 -10.49 -3.13
C LYS A 47 14.89 -9.49 -3.66
N LEU A 48 14.51 -8.25 -3.94
CA LEU A 48 15.43 -7.19 -4.38
C LEU A 48 16.38 -6.73 -3.26
N PHE A 49 16.05 -7.05 -2.00
CA PHE A 49 16.82 -6.62 -0.84
C PHE A 49 17.38 -7.82 -0.06
N PRO A 50 18.38 -8.54 -0.61
CA PRO A 50 18.99 -9.70 0.03
C PRO A 50 19.83 -9.32 1.27
N SER A 51 20.25 -8.05 1.37
CA SER A 51 21.05 -7.57 2.50
C SER A 51 20.24 -7.50 3.79
N LYS A 52 20.78 -8.11 4.84
CA LYS A 52 20.24 -8.07 6.22
C LYS A 52 20.82 -6.93 7.06
N THR A 53 21.72 -6.13 6.49
CA THR A 53 22.43 -5.05 7.19
C THR A 53 21.88 -3.69 6.76
N GLY A 54 21.77 -2.74 7.70
CA GLY A 54 21.29 -1.37 7.45
C GLY A 54 19.82 -1.13 7.83
N MET A 55 19.30 0.06 7.46
CA MET A 55 17.92 0.46 7.74
C MET A 55 16.92 -0.46 7.02
N PRO A 56 15.78 -0.82 7.66
CA PRO A 56 14.72 -1.53 6.98
C PRO A 56 14.16 -0.72 5.82
N GLU A 57 13.96 -1.37 4.69
CA GLU A 57 13.35 -0.76 3.52
C GLU A 57 11.89 -0.40 3.79
N LYS A 58 11.39 0.59 3.06
CA LYS A 58 9.97 0.97 3.13
C LYS A 58 9.10 -0.20 2.65
N PRO A 59 7.92 -0.40 3.25
CA PRO A 59 7.00 -1.44 2.80
C PRO A 59 6.56 -1.18 1.36
N LEU A 60 6.39 -2.24 0.57
CA LEU A 60 5.98 -2.15 -0.83
C LEU A 60 4.74 -1.26 -1.02
N ARG A 61 3.74 -1.42 -0.14
CA ARG A 61 2.47 -0.69 -0.25
C ARG A 61 2.66 0.83 -0.20
N MET A 62 3.62 1.31 0.61
CA MET A 62 3.96 2.72 0.67
C MET A 62 4.70 3.17 -0.60
N ALA A 63 5.70 2.41 -1.04
CA ALA A 63 6.47 2.76 -2.24
C ALA A 63 5.59 2.77 -3.50
N LEU A 64 4.80 1.71 -3.71
CA LEU A 64 3.90 1.58 -4.85
C LEU A 64 2.74 2.58 -4.76
N GLY A 65 2.17 2.79 -3.57
CA GLY A 65 1.12 3.78 -3.35
C GLY A 65 1.58 5.19 -3.72
N SER A 66 2.76 5.60 -3.24
CA SER A 66 3.36 6.90 -3.60
C SER A 66 3.61 7.03 -5.10
N LEU A 67 4.12 5.98 -5.75
CA LEU A 67 4.35 5.96 -7.19
C LEU A 67 3.04 6.08 -7.98
N LEU A 68 1.98 5.40 -7.54
CA LEU A 68 0.65 5.47 -8.16
C LEU A 68 0.05 6.88 -8.04
N ILE A 69 0.20 7.52 -6.87
CA ILE A 69 -0.23 8.91 -6.66
C ILE A 69 0.59 9.85 -7.52
N GLN A 70 1.92 9.69 -7.57
CA GLN A 70 2.79 10.51 -8.42
C GLN A 70 2.41 10.41 -9.89
N LYS A 71 2.11 9.20 -10.38
CA LYS A 71 1.76 8.97 -11.80
C LYS A 71 0.37 9.51 -12.15
N ASN A 72 -0.59 9.45 -11.22
CA ASN A 72 -1.98 9.85 -11.47
C ASN A 72 -2.30 11.28 -11.03
N GLY A 73 -1.53 11.87 -10.12
CA GLY A 73 -1.61 13.28 -9.73
C GLY A 73 -0.90 14.22 -10.70
N SER A 74 -0.26 13.67 -11.74
CA SER A 74 0.43 14.42 -12.80
C SER A 74 -0.38 14.52 -14.10
N GLN A 75 -1.66 14.15 -14.09
CA GLN A 75 -2.59 14.48 -15.18
C GLN A 75 -3.35 15.75 -14.80
N PRO A 76 -3.30 16.83 -15.62
CA PRO A 76 -4.05 18.06 -15.39
C PRO A 76 -5.56 17.83 -15.41
#